data_AF-A0A545UIV2-F1
#
_entry.id   AF-A0A545UIV2-F1
#
_cell.length_a   1.000
_cell.length_b   1.000
_cell.length_c   1.000
_cell.angle_alpha   90.00
_cell.angle_beta   90.00
_cell.angle_gamma   90.00
#
_symmetry.space_group_name_H-M   'P 1'
#
loop_
_entity.id
_entity.type
_entity.pdbx_description
1 polymer ?
#
loop_
_entity_poly.entity_id
_entity_poly.type
_entity_poly.pdbx_seq_one_letter_code
_entity_poly.pdbx_strand_id
1 'polypeptide(L)'
;MTDIKVGDSKNSVIVGGSVSNSTVSVNVQNSDMKIFDDLQNALAEIDDENTRKSLEVAIEQMKGSVGTPTFATHYKNFMSIASDHVTVLSPFISNLAQLLV
;
A
#
# COMPACT_ATOMS: atom_id res chain seq x y z
N MET A 1 40.28 28.20 37.21
CA MET A 1 40.04 26.77 37.51
C MET A 1 38.54 26.67 37.78
N THR A 2 37.71 26.28 36.83
CA THR A 2 37.59 24.90 36.32
C THR A 2 37.39 24.87 34.81
N ASP A 3 38.08 23.95 34.15
CA ASP A 3 37.99 23.65 32.72
C ASP A 3 36.79 22.72 32.47
N ILE A 4 35.89 23.08 31.54
CA ILE A 4 34.95 22.12 30.94
C ILE A 4 35.11 22.20 29.43
N LYS A 5 35.89 21.25 28.92
CA LYS A 5 36.02 20.94 27.49
C LYS A 5 34.85 20.03 27.09
N VAL A 6 33.84 20.57 26.42
CA VAL A 6 32.86 19.76 25.67
C VAL A 6 33.10 19.98 24.19
N GLY A 7 33.77 19.00 23.59
CA GLY A 7 33.93 18.93 22.15
C GLY A 7 32.65 18.45 21.48
N ASP A 8 32.49 18.96 20.27
CA ASP A 8 31.84 18.37 19.11
C ASP A 8 30.42 18.82 18.72
N SER A 9 30.43 19.50 17.56
CA SER A 9 29.45 19.49 16.47
C SER A 9 28.09 20.18 16.62
N LYS A 10 28.04 21.29 15.86
CA LYS A 10 26.86 21.99 15.36
C LYS A 10 25.74 21.04 14.92
N ASN A 11 24.51 21.28 15.38
CA ASN A 11 23.41 21.70 14.50
C ASN A 11 22.19 22.13 15.33
N SER A 12 21.95 23.43 15.45
CA SER A 12 20.70 23.95 15.99
C SER A 12 19.62 23.87 14.91
N VAL A 13 18.81 22.80 14.90
CA VAL A 13 17.62 22.76 14.05
C VAL A 13 16.45 23.34 14.83
N ILE A 14 16.18 24.62 14.60
CA ILE A 14 14.94 25.28 15.02
C ILE A 14 13.85 24.81 14.04
N VAL A 15 13.09 23.77 14.39
CA VAL A 15 11.89 23.39 13.61
C VAL A 15 10.72 24.22 14.12
N GLY A 16 10.57 25.42 13.56
CA GLY A 16 9.29 26.10 13.53
C GLY A 16 8.41 25.43 12.49
N GLY A 17 7.56 24.49 12.93
CA GLY A 17 6.60 23.81 12.08
C GLY A 17 5.72 22.93 12.95
N SER A 18 4.41 23.12 12.83
CA SER A 18 3.36 22.46 13.61
C SER A 18 3.68 21.01 13.93
N VAL A 19 3.54 20.64 15.21
CA VAL A 19 3.61 19.24 15.66
C VAL A 19 2.35 18.53 15.18
N SER A 20 2.32 18.16 13.91
CA SER A 20 1.32 17.22 13.39
C SER A 20 1.70 15.84 13.88
N ASN A 21 1.06 15.41 14.96
CA ASN A 21 1.05 14.03 15.41
C ASN A 21 0.53 13.13 14.27
N SER A 22 1.42 12.63 13.41
CA SER A 22 1.11 11.67 12.35
C SER A 22 2.31 10.75 12.13
N THR A 23 2.71 10.06 13.20
CA THR A 23 3.75 9.02 13.12
C THR A 23 3.15 7.63 12.81
N VAL A 24 1.83 7.51 12.63
CA VAL A 24 1.16 6.22 12.33
C VAL A 24 0.78 6.07 10.84
N SER A 25 0.70 7.16 10.07
CA SER A 25 0.19 7.10 8.68
C SER A 25 1.21 6.63 7.64
N VAL A 26 2.51 6.69 7.93
CA VAL A 26 3.57 6.41 6.94
C VAL A 26 3.85 4.90 6.79
N ASN A 27 3.53 4.09 7.80
CA ASN A 27 3.78 2.64 7.75
C ASN A 27 2.65 1.86 7.07
N VAL A 28 1.41 2.37 7.16
CA VAL A 28 0.23 1.73 6.55
C VAL A 28 0.29 1.85 5.02
N GLN A 29 0.54 3.06 4.49
CA GLN A 29 0.66 3.28 3.04
C GLN A 29 1.74 2.42 2.37
N ASN A 30 2.90 2.23 3.01
CA ASN A 30 3.97 1.40 2.44
C ASN A 30 3.60 -0.09 2.41
N SER A 31 2.90 -0.58 3.43
CA SER A 31 2.45 -1.96 3.51
C SER A 31 1.35 -2.26 2.47
N ASP A 32 0.44 -1.30 2.29
CA ASP A 32 -0.63 -1.37 1.29
C ASP A 32 -0.06 -1.34 -0.13
N MET A 33 0.98 -0.55 -0.39
CA MET A 33 1.64 -0.55 -1.71
C MET A 33 2.30 -1.89 -2.02
N LYS A 34 2.96 -2.52 -1.02
CA LYS A 34 3.62 -3.81 -1.22
C LYS A 34 2.64 -4.93 -1.61
N ILE A 35 1.44 -4.96 -1.04
CA ILE A 35 0.47 -5.99 -1.42
C ILE A 35 0.05 -5.89 -2.88
N PHE A 36 -0.13 -4.68 -3.42
CA PHE A 36 -0.49 -4.52 -4.83
C PHE A 36 0.65 -4.93 -5.78
N ASP A 37 1.90 -4.67 -5.40
CA ASP A 37 3.06 -5.08 -6.19
C ASP A 37 3.21 -6.62 -6.17
N ASP A 38 3.05 -7.26 -5.01
CA ASP A 38 3.05 -8.72 -4.90
C ASP A 38 1.87 -9.35 -5.68
N LEU A 39 0.70 -8.70 -5.66
CA LEU A 39 -0.49 -9.13 -6.41
C LEU A 39 -0.30 -9.02 -7.92
N GLN A 40 0.34 -7.95 -8.40
CA GLN A 40 0.71 -7.81 -9.82
C GLN A 40 1.67 -8.90 -10.26
N ASN A 41 2.67 -9.24 -9.43
CA ASN A 41 3.58 -10.33 -9.73
C ASN A 41 2.84 -11.68 -9.82
N ALA A 42 1.85 -11.93 -8.96
CA ALA A 42 1.04 -13.15 -9.00
C ALA A 42 0.22 -13.28 -10.30
N LEU A 43 -0.10 -12.19 -10.97
CA LEU A 43 -0.79 -12.23 -12.27
C LEU A 43 0.06 -12.88 -13.38
N ALA A 44 1.38 -13.01 -13.19
CA ALA A 44 2.24 -13.72 -14.13
C ALA A 44 1.90 -15.22 -14.25
N GLU A 45 1.23 -15.80 -13.24
CA GLU A 45 0.75 -17.18 -13.25
C GLU A 45 -0.58 -17.37 -14.01
N ILE A 46 -1.17 -16.27 -14.50
CA ILE A 46 -2.40 -16.30 -15.31
C ILE A 46 -2.02 -16.30 -16.79
N ASP A 47 -2.30 -17.42 -17.46
CA ASP A 47 -2.02 -17.62 -18.89
C ASP A 47 -2.93 -16.79 -19.81
N ASP A 48 -4.17 -16.53 -19.40
CA ASP A 48 -5.11 -15.73 -20.18
C ASP A 48 -4.72 -14.25 -20.15
N GLU A 49 -4.20 -13.76 -21.28
CA GLU A 49 -3.72 -12.38 -21.41
C GLU A 49 -4.82 -11.33 -21.23
N ASN A 50 -6.05 -11.62 -21.66
CA ASN A 50 -7.16 -10.67 -21.57
C ASN A 50 -7.62 -10.51 -20.11
N THR A 51 -7.73 -11.63 -19.40
CA THR A 51 -8.03 -11.65 -17.98
C THR A 51 -6.91 -11.02 -17.17
N ARG A 52 -5.63 -11.31 -17.50
CA ARG A 52 -4.48 -10.66 -16.88
C ARG A 52 -4.53 -9.14 -17.01
N LYS A 53 -4.72 -8.61 -18.22
CA LYS A 53 -4.86 -7.15 -18.44
C LYS A 53 -6.05 -6.55 -17.69
N SER A 54 -7.17 -7.27 -17.64
CA SER A 54 -8.36 -6.83 -16.91
C SER A 54 -8.10 -6.76 -15.40
N LEU A 55 -7.35 -7.73 -14.87
CA LEU A 55 -6.93 -7.76 -13.47
C LEU A 55 -5.90 -6.66 -13.18
N GLU A 56 -4.92 -6.42 -14.05
CA GLU A 56 -3.95 -5.32 -13.90
C GLU A 56 -4.67 -3.96 -13.76
N VAL A 57 -5.64 -3.69 -14.63
CA VAL A 57 -6.44 -2.46 -14.56
C VAL A 57 -7.26 -2.41 -13.26
N ALA A 58 -7.87 -3.51 -12.85
CA ALA A 58 -8.64 -3.57 -11.62
C ALA A 58 -7.75 -3.35 -10.37
N ILE A 59 -6.52 -3.87 -10.38
CA ILE A 59 -5.53 -3.66 -9.32
C ILE A 59 -5.12 -2.20 -9.22
N GLU A 60 -4.81 -1.55 -10.35
CA GLU A 60 -4.45 -0.12 -10.36
C GLU A 60 -5.62 0.75 -9.85
N GLN A 61 -6.86 0.41 -10.20
CA GLN A 61 -8.04 1.09 -9.66
C GLN A 61 -8.20 0.88 -8.14
N MET A 62 -7.97 -0.33 -7.63
CA MET A 62 -7.96 -0.59 -6.19
C MET A 62 -6.86 0.21 -5.49
N LYS A 63 -5.63 0.16 -6.01
CA LYS A 63 -4.47 0.88 -5.47
C LYS A 63 -4.72 2.40 -5.39
N GLY A 64 -5.32 2.98 -6.44
CA GLY A 64 -5.68 4.40 -6.48
C GLY A 64 -6.88 4.79 -5.61
N SER A 65 -7.63 3.82 -5.10
CA SER A 65 -8.85 4.07 -4.29
C SER A 65 -8.71 3.66 -2.82
N VAL A 66 -7.54 3.17 -2.37
CA VAL A 66 -7.29 2.82 -0.96
C VAL A 66 -7.66 3.97 -0.03
N GLY A 67 -8.38 3.66 1.05
CA GLY A 67 -8.85 4.65 2.03
C GLY A 67 -10.01 5.53 1.55
N THR A 68 -10.58 5.24 0.38
CA THR A 68 -11.77 5.94 -0.14
C THR A 68 -12.99 5.01 -0.16
N PRO A 69 -14.22 5.55 -0.11
CA PRO A 69 -15.44 4.74 -0.22
C PRO A 69 -15.56 3.95 -1.54
N THR A 70 -14.87 4.38 -2.60
CA THR A 70 -14.90 3.70 -3.90
C THR A 70 -14.04 2.43 -3.93
N PHE A 71 -13.16 2.22 -2.94
CA PHE A 71 -12.35 1.00 -2.83
C PHE A 71 -13.21 -0.25 -2.85
N ALA A 72 -14.31 -0.27 -2.09
CA ALA A 72 -15.21 -1.41 -2.02
C ALA A 72 -15.84 -1.76 -3.39
N THR A 73 -16.08 -0.77 -4.24
CA THR A 73 -16.58 -0.97 -5.61
C THR A 73 -15.49 -1.59 -6.49
N HIS A 74 -14.28 -1.06 -6.45
CA HIS A 74 -13.15 -1.59 -7.23
C HIS A 74 -12.74 -3.00 -6.76
N TYR A 75 -12.79 -3.27 -5.46
CA TYR A 75 -12.56 -4.59 -4.89
C TYR A 75 -13.57 -5.62 -5.38
N LYS A 76 -14.87 -5.27 -5.40
CA LYS A 76 -15.91 -6.17 -5.96
C LYS A 76 -15.71 -6.42 -7.45
N ASN A 77 -15.34 -5.40 -8.22
CA ASN A 77 -15.02 -5.54 -9.64
C ASN A 77 -13.83 -6.50 -9.84
N PHE A 78 -12.75 -6.30 -9.08
CA PHE A 78 -11.59 -7.20 -9.07
C PHE A 78 -11.98 -8.64 -8.75
N MET A 79 -12.77 -8.87 -7.69
CA MET A 79 -13.26 -10.20 -7.31
C MET A 79 -14.11 -10.87 -8.40
N SER A 80 -14.88 -10.08 -9.17
CA SER A 80 -15.67 -10.61 -10.28
C SER A 80 -14.81 -11.07 -11.45
N ILE A 81 -13.67 -10.43 -11.70
CA ILE A 81 -12.72 -10.83 -12.75
C ILE A 81 -11.83 -11.98 -12.24
N ALA A 82 -11.50 -11.95 -10.95
CA ALA A 82 -10.64 -12.92 -10.28
C ALA A 82 -11.30 -14.29 -10.02
N SER A 83 -12.61 -14.44 -10.22
CA SER A 83 -13.36 -15.65 -9.84
C SER A 83 -12.79 -16.93 -10.45
N ASP A 84 -12.35 -16.85 -11.70
CA ASP A 84 -11.85 -18.00 -12.46
C ASP A 84 -10.38 -18.30 -12.11
N HIS A 85 -9.70 -17.36 -11.45
CA HIS A 85 -8.30 -17.43 -11.04
C HIS A 85 -8.12 -17.28 -9.52
N VAL A 86 -9.18 -17.58 -8.76
CA VAL A 86 -9.20 -17.30 -7.31
C VAL A 86 -8.15 -18.10 -6.56
N THR A 87 -7.69 -19.23 -7.11
CA THR A 87 -6.65 -20.08 -6.51
C THR A 87 -5.29 -19.37 -6.44
N VAL A 88 -4.93 -18.63 -7.49
CA VAL A 88 -3.70 -17.82 -7.56
C VAL A 88 -3.82 -16.60 -6.65
N LEU A 89 -5.03 -16.01 -6.60
CA LEU A 89 -5.27 -14.74 -5.92
C LEU A 89 -5.66 -14.89 -4.44
N SER A 90 -6.05 -16.10 -4.02
CA SER A 90 -6.54 -16.42 -2.67
C SER A 90 -5.64 -15.92 -1.52
N PRO A 91 -4.29 -16.03 -1.59
CA PRO A 91 -3.41 -15.56 -0.53
C PRO A 91 -3.53 -14.06 -0.24
N PHE A 92 -3.98 -13.27 -1.21
CA PHE A 92 -4.05 -11.81 -1.11
C PHE A 92 -5.44 -11.31 -0.71
N ILE A 93 -6.49 -12.12 -0.89
CA ILE A 93 -7.90 -11.71 -0.67
C ILE A 93 -8.12 -11.21 0.75
N SER A 94 -7.58 -11.92 1.77
CA SER A 94 -7.78 -11.52 3.17
C SER A 94 -7.16 -10.16 3.48
N ASN A 95 -5.98 -9.88 2.94
CA ASN A 95 -5.30 -8.61 3.15
C ASN A 95 -5.97 -7.47 2.36
N LEU A 96 -6.40 -7.71 1.11
CA LEU A 96 -7.18 -6.73 0.35
C LEU A 96 -8.51 -6.39 1.03
N ALA A 97 -9.17 -7.38 1.64
CA ALA A 97 -10.41 -7.17 2.38
C ALA A 97 -10.21 -6.32 3.66
N GLN A 98 -9.01 -6.30 4.25
CA GLN A 98 -8.70 -5.42 5.39
C GLN A 98 -8.64 -3.93 5.00
N LEU A 99 -8.51 -3.63 3.71
CA LEU A 99 -8.54 -2.26 3.18
C LEU A 99 -9.96 -1.74 2.92
N LEU A 100 -10.99 -2.60 3.10
CA LEU A 100 -12.39 -2.18 3.07
C LEU A 100 -12.68 -1.34 4.33
N VAL A 101 -13.07 -0.08 4.11
CA VAL A 101 -13.46 0.88 5.15
C VAL A 101 -14.94 0.80 5.50
#